data_AF-A0A497SSF6-F1
#
_entry.id   AF-A0A497SSF6-F1
#
_cell.length_a   1.000
_cell.length_b   1.000
_cell.length_c   1.000
_cell.angle_alpha   90.00
_cell.angle_beta   90.00
_cell.angle_gamma   90.00
#
_symmetry.space_group_name_H-M   'P 1'
#
loop_
_entity.id
_entity.type
_entity.pdbx_description
1 polymer ?
#
loop_
_entity_poly.entity_id
_entity_poly.type
_entity_poly.pdbx_seq_one_letter_code
_entity_poly.pdbx_strand_id
1 'polypeptide(L)'
;MKLLLEGVVMELEDGQAKSRLSDVSDVATKLDGSEIDGTRFSVSEDGNRLMITMEGDELSADIKANYPAPRNAPIMQIAFKSPEARFTANTINKLIRRANKEFNDKALLIRDITEL
;
A
#
# COMPACT_ATOMS: atom_id res chain seq x y z
N MET A 1 4.78 -17.58 -0.69
CA MET A 1 4.01 -17.15 0.52
C MET A 1 2.96 -16.12 0.09
N LYS A 2 1.87 -15.91 0.84
CA LYS A 2 0.88 -14.89 0.54
C LYS A 2 0.69 -13.91 1.71
N LEU A 3 0.56 -12.63 1.38
CA LEU A 3 0.24 -11.58 2.35
C LEU A 3 -1.03 -10.85 1.90
N LEU A 4 -1.83 -10.43 2.87
CA LEU A 4 -2.95 -9.52 2.70
C LEU A 4 -2.60 -8.17 3.32
N LEU A 5 -2.81 -7.10 2.57
CA LEU A 5 -2.65 -5.72 3.03
C LEU A 5 -3.98 -4.99 2.90
N GLU A 6 -4.38 -4.28 3.96
CA GLU A 6 -5.46 -3.30 3.89
C GLU A 6 -4.87 -1.93 3.53
N GLY A 7 -5.25 -1.40 2.37
CA GLY A 7 -4.86 -0.09 1.87
C GLY A 7 -5.99 0.93 1.97
N VAL A 8 -5.64 2.21 2.13
CA VAL A 8 -6.54 3.36 2.06
C VAL A 8 -5.93 4.39 1.13
N VAL A 9 -6.76 4.94 0.24
CA VAL A 9 -6.38 6.06 -0.63
C VAL A 9 -6.83 7.36 0.00
N MET A 10 -5.94 8.35 0.09
CA MET A 10 -6.24 9.68 0.61
C MET A 10 -5.85 10.75 -0.40
N GLU A 11 -6.56 11.87 -0.43
CA GLU A 11 -6.14 13.07 -1.16
C GLU A 11 -5.12 13.84 -0.33
N LEU A 12 -4.09 14.36 -0.98
CA LEU A 12 -3.09 15.25 -0.40
C LEU A 12 -3.34 16.68 -0.87
N GLU A 13 -3.67 17.55 0.07
CA GLU A 13 -3.82 18.99 -0.16
C GLU A 13 -2.83 19.72 0.74
N ASP A 14 -1.90 20.51 0.17
CA ASP A 14 -0.84 21.20 0.89
C ASP A 14 -0.03 20.31 1.85
N GLY A 15 0.20 19.05 1.45
CA GLY A 15 0.90 18.04 2.26
C GLY A 15 0.08 17.47 3.41
N GLN A 16 -1.21 17.79 3.49
CA GLN A 16 -2.15 17.27 4.49
C GLN A 16 -3.03 16.18 3.88
N ALA A 17 -3.16 15.06 4.60
CA ALA A 17 -3.97 13.94 4.16
C ALA A 17 -5.46 14.17 4.50
N LYS A 18 -6.30 14.31 3.47
CA LYS A 18 -7.75 14.35 3.61
C LYS A 18 -8.35 13.00 3.20
N SER A 19 -9.11 12.42 4.12
CA SER A 19 -9.90 11.22 3.85
C SER A 19 -11.11 11.60 3.02
N ARG A 20 -10.96 11.47 1.71
CA ARG A 20 -12.01 11.32 0.71
C ARG A 20 -11.43 10.41 -0.35
N LEU A 21 -12.27 9.59 -1.00
CA LEU A 21 -12.21 9.43 -2.45
C LEU A 21 -13.31 8.52 -2.99
N SER A 22 -13.87 8.98 -4.10
CA SER A 22 -14.84 8.34 -4.99
C SER A 22 -14.19 7.39 -6.02
N ASP A 23 -12.86 7.23 -6.01
CA ASP A 23 -12.12 6.60 -7.12
C ASP A 23 -11.21 5.44 -6.66
N VAL A 24 -11.60 4.74 -5.58
CA VAL A 24 -10.86 3.55 -5.10
C VAL A 24 -10.84 2.45 -6.17
N SER A 25 -11.93 2.33 -6.92
CA SER A 25 -12.08 1.40 -8.06
C SER A 25 -11.02 1.60 -9.15
N ASP A 26 -10.73 2.85 -9.51
CA ASP A 26 -9.73 3.17 -10.53
C ASP A 26 -8.34 2.77 -10.07
N VAL A 27 -8.02 3.00 -8.79
CA VAL A 27 -6.75 2.59 -8.19
C VAL A 27 -6.63 1.07 -8.19
N ALA A 28 -7.68 0.36 -7.78
CA ALA A 28 -7.71 -1.10 -7.80
C ALA A 28 -7.43 -1.63 -9.21
N THR A 29 -8.20 -1.15 -10.20
CA THR A 29 -8.09 -1.58 -11.60
C THR A 29 -6.70 -1.32 -12.18
N LYS A 30 -6.04 -0.22 -11.79
CA LYS A 30 -4.72 0.13 -12.33
C LYS A 30 -3.57 -0.65 -11.71
N LEU A 31 -3.70 -1.04 -10.44
CA LEU A 31 -2.67 -1.73 -9.69
C LEU A 31 -2.84 -3.26 -9.71
N ASP A 32 -4.04 -3.75 -9.99
CA ASP A 32 -4.31 -5.17 -10.08
C ASP A 32 -3.48 -5.86 -11.16
N GLY A 33 -3.00 -7.07 -10.85
CA GLY A 33 -2.13 -7.85 -11.71
C GLY A 33 -0.72 -7.27 -11.89
N SER A 34 -0.37 -6.16 -11.22
CA SER A 34 0.98 -5.60 -11.32
C SER A 34 2.03 -6.51 -10.69
N GLU A 35 3.25 -6.45 -11.24
CA GLU A 35 4.38 -7.21 -10.75
C GLU A 35 5.55 -6.27 -10.44
N ILE A 36 6.18 -6.47 -9.28
CA ILE A 36 7.35 -5.71 -8.84
C ILE A 36 8.33 -6.69 -8.20
N ASP A 37 9.56 -6.73 -8.70
CA ASP A 37 10.63 -7.60 -8.20
C ASP A 37 10.20 -9.09 -8.07
N GLY A 38 9.43 -9.61 -9.03
CA GLY A 38 8.91 -10.98 -9.00
C GLY A 38 7.75 -11.23 -8.03
N THR A 39 7.27 -10.19 -7.34
CA THR A 39 6.07 -10.25 -6.50
C THR A 39 4.86 -9.76 -7.30
N ARG A 40 3.83 -10.60 -7.38
CA ARG A 40 2.55 -10.26 -8.01
C ARG A 40 1.61 -9.63 -6.99
N PHE A 41 0.97 -8.55 -7.39
CA PHE A 41 -0.05 -7.84 -6.61
C PHE A 41 -1.41 -8.06 -7.24
N SER A 42 -2.35 -8.54 -6.44
CA SER A 42 -3.77 -8.54 -6.78
C SER A 42 -4.46 -7.47 -5.94
N VAL A 43 -5.21 -6.56 -6.56
CA VAL A 43 -5.80 -5.41 -5.87
C VAL A 43 -7.29 -5.36 -6.16
N SER A 44 -8.08 -5.30 -5.10
CA SER A 44 -9.54 -5.19 -5.18
C SER A 44 -10.04 -4.08 -4.28
N GLU A 45 -11.19 -3.51 -4.63
CA GLU A 45 -11.90 -2.54 -3.81
C GLU A 45 -12.73 -3.25 -2.74
N ASP A 46 -12.66 -2.75 -1.51
CA ASP A 46 -13.55 -3.11 -0.39
C ASP A 46 -14.10 -1.83 0.24
N GLY A 47 -15.23 -1.37 -0.30
CA GLY A 47 -15.82 -0.07 0.05
C GLY A 47 -14.82 1.06 -0.22
N ASN A 48 -14.43 1.81 0.82
CA ASN A 48 -13.48 2.92 0.68
C ASN A 48 -12.02 2.49 0.87
N ARG A 49 -11.73 1.18 0.75
CA ARG A 49 -10.42 0.57 1.01
C ARG A 49 -9.99 -0.28 -0.17
N LEU A 50 -8.70 -0.57 -0.21
CA LEU A 50 -8.11 -1.53 -1.13
C LEU A 50 -7.71 -2.77 -0.34
N MET A 51 -8.09 -3.93 -0.83
CA MET A 51 -7.53 -5.20 -0.40
C MET A 51 -6.45 -5.60 -1.40
N ILE A 52 -5.20 -5.63 -0.94
CA ILE A 52 -4.04 -5.96 -1.76
C ILE A 52 -3.52 -7.32 -1.29
N THR A 53 -3.54 -8.31 -2.18
CA THR A 53 -2.88 -9.60 -1.94
C THR A 53 -1.54 -9.62 -2.65
N MET A 54 -0.48 -9.98 -1.94
CA MET A 54 0.85 -10.19 -2.49
C MET A 54 1.15 -11.67 -2.57
N GLU A 55 1.71 -12.10 -3.70
CA GLU A 55 2.20 -13.44 -3.91
C GLU A 55 3.62 -13.40 -4.47
N GLY A 56 4.53 -14.14 -3.83
CA GLY A 56 5.93 -14.18 -4.20
C GLY A 56 6.77 -14.98 -3.20
N ASP A 57 8.07 -14.99 -3.47
CA ASP A 57 9.09 -15.58 -2.62
C ASP A 57 9.63 -14.53 -1.62
N GLU A 58 10.19 -15.01 -0.51
CA GLU A 58 10.83 -14.16 0.52
C GLU A 58 9.94 -13.05 1.11
N LEU A 59 8.63 -13.23 1.03
CA LEU A 59 7.68 -12.33 1.67
C LEU A 59 7.73 -12.51 3.19
N SER A 60 7.46 -11.44 3.94
CA SER A 60 7.36 -11.47 5.40
C SER A 60 6.34 -10.44 5.88
N ALA A 61 5.47 -10.85 6.81
CA ALA A 61 4.52 -9.95 7.46
C ALA A 61 5.17 -9.05 8.52
N ASP A 62 6.47 -9.24 8.83
CA ASP A 62 7.18 -8.50 9.89
C ASP A 62 7.62 -7.09 9.45
N ILE A 63 6.63 -6.33 9.00
CA ILE A 63 6.73 -4.95 8.55
C ILE A 63 5.80 -4.06 9.37
N LYS A 64 5.97 -2.75 9.23
CA LYS A 64 5.18 -1.71 9.89
C LYS A 64 4.42 -0.92 8.83
N ALA A 65 3.10 -0.96 8.95
CA ALA A 65 2.17 -0.13 8.19
C ALA A 65 2.54 1.36 8.26
N ASN A 66 2.23 2.10 7.20
CA ASN A 66 2.57 3.52 7.09
C ASN A 66 1.38 4.46 7.27
N TYR A 67 0.22 3.92 7.66
CA TYR A 67 -0.96 4.71 7.96
C TYR A 67 -0.72 5.61 9.20
N PRO A 68 -0.79 6.95 9.06
CA PRO A 68 -0.52 7.86 10.16
C PRO A 68 -1.66 7.88 11.19
N ALA A 69 -1.32 7.75 12.48
CA ALA A 69 -2.30 7.74 13.57
C ALA A 69 -2.94 9.12 13.87
N PRO A 70 -2.28 10.27 13.60
CA PRO A 70 -2.98 11.54 13.42
C PRO A 70 -3.12 11.90 11.93
N ARG A 71 -4.28 12.48 11.55
CA ARG A 71 -4.66 12.83 10.17
C ARG A 71 -3.69 13.83 9.48
N ASN A 72 -2.79 14.46 10.24
CA ASN A 72 -1.78 15.41 9.75
C ASN A 72 -0.33 14.96 10.01
N ALA A 73 -0.10 13.70 10.37
CA ALA A 73 1.27 13.21 10.45
C ALA A 73 1.86 13.05 9.04
N PRO A 74 3.19 13.23 8.91
CA PRO A 74 3.90 12.92 7.68
C PRO A 74 3.60 11.49 7.24
N ILE A 75 3.36 11.30 5.95
CA ILE A 75 3.27 9.96 5.35
C ILE A 75 4.65 9.34 5.38
N MET A 76 4.74 8.20 6.06
CA MET A 76 5.99 7.46 6.18
C MET A 76 6.06 6.37 5.10
N GLN A 77 7.26 5.83 4.90
CA GLN A 77 7.43 4.59 4.17
C GLN A 77 7.09 3.40 5.06
N ILE A 78 6.74 2.27 4.45
CA ILE A 78 6.68 0.99 5.14
C ILE A 78 8.08 0.66 5.66
N ALA A 79 8.17 0.38 6.95
CA ALA A 79 9.42 -0.03 7.59
C ALA A 79 9.43 -1.54 7.82
N PHE A 80 10.59 -2.17 7.75
CA PHE A 80 10.76 -3.57 8.15
C PHE A 80 11.18 -3.65 9.63
N LYS A 81 10.69 -4.68 10.35
CA LYS A 81 11.05 -4.93 11.75
C LYS A 81 12.19 -5.95 11.87
N SER A 82 12.37 -6.81 10.87
CA SER A 82 13.48 -7.75 10.76
C SER A 82 14.21 -7.64 9.41
N PRO A 83 15.48 -8.10 9.30
CA PRO A 83 16.23 -8.11 8.04
C PRO A 83 15.52 -8.87 6.91
N GLU A 84 14.82 -9.97 7.23
CA GLU A 84 14.09 -10.82 6.28
C GLU A 84 12.91 -10.07 5.67
N ALA A 85 12.30 -9.15 6.42
CA ALA A 85 11.18 -8.34 5.96
C ALA A 85 11.59 -7.13 5.08
N ARG A 86 12.90 -6.90 4.92
CA ARG A 86 13.42 -5.78 4.12
C ARG A 86 12.99 -5.84 2.66
N PHE A 87 13.00 -7.04 2.08
CA PHE A 87 12.52 -7.24 0.71
C PHE A 87 11.07 -6.79 0.58
N THR A 88 10.18 -7.35 1.40
CA THR A 88 8.75 -7.03 1.40
C THR A 88 8.49 -5.53 1.58
N ALA A 89 9.13 -4.88 2.56
CA ALA A 89 8.98 -3.44 2.78
C ALA A 89 9.38 -2.61 1.56
N ASN A 90 10.49 -2.97 0.89
CA ASN A 90 10.94 -2.29 -0.32
C ASN A 90 9.97 -2.49 -1.49
N THR A 91 9.48 -3.71 -1.69
CA THR A 91 8.53 -4.04 -2.76
C THR A 91 7.22 -3.27 -2.58
N ILE A 92 6.68 -3.19 -1.35
CA ILE A 92 5.48 -2.40 -1.06
C ILE A 92 5.74 -0.90 -1.26
N ASN A 93 6.89 -0.37 -0.80
CA ASN A 93 7.24 1.03 -1.02
C ASN A 93 7.35 1.39 -2.51
N LYS A 94 7.81 0.45 -3.36
CA LYS A 94 7.82 0.63 -4.81
C LYS A 94 6.39 0.67 -5.38
N LEU A 95 5.49 -0.19 -4.92
CA LEU A 95 4.07 -0.14 -5.31
C LEU A 95 3.44 1.21 -4.93
N ILE A 96 3.60 1.64 -3.67
CA ILE A 96 3.09 2.92 -3.17
C ILE A 96 3.63 4.08 -4.00
N ARG A 97 4.94 4.09 -4.29
CA ARG A 97 5.56 5.14 -5.11
C ARG A 97 5.00 5.16 -6.53
N ARG A 98 4.76 3.99 -7.13
CA ARG A 98 4.14 3.87 -8.46
C ARG A 98 2.71 4.40 -8.44
N ALA A 99 1.90 3.98 -7.48
CA ALA A 99 0.53 4.44 -7.31
C ALA A 99 0.49 5.97 -7.15
N ASN A 100 1.27 6.53 -6.23
CA ASN A 100 1.26 7.97 -5.98
C ASN A 100 1.75 8.80 -7.18
N LYS A 101 2.64 8.25 -8.03
CA LYS A 101 3.04 8.90 -9.28
C LYS A 101 1.92 8.89 -10.32
N GLU A 102 1.18 7.78 -10.41
CA GLU A 102 0.07 7.65 -11.36
C GLU A 102 -1.12 8.55 -10.96
N PHE A 103 -1.34 8.70 -9.66
CA PHE A 103 -2.50 9.40 -9.11
C PHE A 103 -2.20 10.81 -8.58
N ASN A 104 -1.00 11.37 -8.87
CA ASN A 104 -0.45 12.71 -8.56
C ASN A 104 -0.72 13.28 -7.16
N ASP A 105 -1.98 13.54 -6.85
CA ASP A 105 -2.47 14.17 -5.61
C ASP A 105 -3.03 13.17 -4.61
N LYS A 106 -2.98 11.86 -4.92
CA LYS A 106 -3.49 10.79 -4.05
C LYS A 106 -2.35 9.97 -3.45
N ALA A 107 -2.47 9.69 -2.16
CA ALA A 107 -1.57 8.81 -1.43
C ALA A 107 -2.21 7.46 -1.16
N LEU A 108 -1.57 6.38 -1.62
CA LEU A 108 -1.83 5.03 -1.14
C LEU A 108 -1.12 4.81 0.20
N LEU A 109 -1.88 4.41 1.21
CA LEU A 109 -1.39 4.12 2.56
C LEU A 109 -1.81 2.70 2.96
N ILE A 110 -0.88 1.91 3.49
CA ILE A 110 -1.17 0.60 4.04
C ILE A 110 -1.44 0.75 5.53
N ARG A 111 -2.61 0.27 5.95
CA ARG A 111 -3.13 0.35 7.31
C ARG A 111 -2.91 -0.92 8.10
N ASP A 112 -3.14 -2.07 7.47
CA ASP A 112 -3.01 -3.38 8.12
C ASP A 112 -2.37 -4.39 7.18
N ILE A 113 -1.73 -5.40 7.77
CA ILE A 113 -0.87 -6.38 7.11
C ILE A 113 -1.02 -7.70 7.85
N THR A 114 -1.41 -8.75 7.13
CA THR A 114 -1.64 -10.07 7.70
C THR A 114 -1.12 -11.15 6.75
N GLU A 115 -0.56 -12.22 7.33
CA GLU A 115 -0.18 -13.42 6.57
C GLU A 115 -1.42 -14.28 6.31
N LEU A 116 -1.50 -14.88 5.10
CA LEU A 116 -2.63 -15.71 4.65
C LEU A 116 -2.32 -17.20 4.70
#